data_AF-A0A849DCL6-F1
#
_entry.id   AF-A0A849DCL6-F1
#
_cell.length_a   1.000
_cell.length_b   1.000
_cell.length_c   1.000
_cell.angle_alpha   90.00
_cell.angle_beta   90.00
_cell.angle_gamma   90.00
#
_symmetry.space_group_name_H-M   'P 1'
#
loop_
_entity.id
_entity.type
_entity.pdbx_description
1 polymer ?
#
loop_
_entity_poly.entity_id
_entity_poly.type
_entity_poly.pdbx_seq_one_letter_code
_entity_poly.pdbx_strand_id
1 'polypeptide(L)'
;MKQIITKSLQDILSKDVILFVLKMGLISLAITSILTWNLWETFNNIIASYLSWIPWEWLQTSGASVATFSFAYMLFIIIVSLLTSLYSEKLLIALAKKRYPDIPVVGTADITTSILLTLKASIVFLLLFVITLPLLFIPMFGQVLILYLWSVLLKEPTIYDVGALFINEKKTLRGKKKKTRVLAMIAALFNYIPLVNIFAPVFAQILFLHHILGEEK
;
A
#
# COMPACT_ATOMS: atom_id res chain seq x y z
N MET A 1 17.02 -10.53 7.66
CA MET A 1 16.79 -9.34 6.80
C MET A 1 17.32 -9.55 5.38
N LYS A 2 18.64 -9.71 5.15
CA LYS A 2 19.20 -9.89 3.79
C LYS A 2 18.52 -11.00 2.99
N GLN A 3 18.39 -12.20 3.56
CA GLN A 3 17.77 -13.35 2.89
C GLN A 3 16.28 -13.14 2.58
N ILE A 4 15.54 -12.45 3.46
CA ILE A 4 14.12 -12.11 3.25
C ILE A 4 14.00 -11.22 2.01
N ILE A 5 14.76 -10.12 1.96
CA ILE A 5 14.74 -9.16 0.85
C ILE A 5 15.13 -9.85 -0.46
N THR A 6 16.20 -10.66 -0.47
CA THR A 6 16.64 -11.37 -1.68
C THR A 6 15.57 -12.33 -2.20
N LYS A 7 14.94 -13.13 -1.34
CA LYS A 7 13.85 -14.03 -1.78
C LYS A 7 12.65 -13.24 -2.31
N SER A 8 12.28 -12.15 -1.63
CA SER A 8 11.16 -11.30 -2.08
C SER A 8 11.44 -10.63 -3.42
N LEU A 9 12.67 -10.18 -3.67
CA LEU A 9 13.08 -9.61 -4.97
C LEU A 9 13.09 -10.65 -6.09
N GLN A 10 13.38 -11.91 -5.80
CA GLN A 10 13.25 -12.99 -6.79
C GLN A 10 11.78 -13.29 -7.09
N ASP A 11 10.94 -13.36 -6.05
CA ASP A 11 9.54 -13.72 -6.20
C ASP A 11 8.74 -12.62 -6.88
N ILE A 12 9.05 -11.34 -6.65
CA ILE A 12 8.36 -10.22 -7.30
C ILE A 12 8.60 -10.13 -8.81
N LEU A 13 9.72 -10.67 -9.28
CA LEU A 13 10.05 -10.77 -10.70
C LEU A 13 9.46 -12.03 -11.36
N SER A 14 8.72 -12.85 -10.60
CA SER A 14 8.04 -14.01 -11.17
C SER A 14 6.89 -13.58 -12.08
N LYS A 15 6.64 -14.38 -13.12
CA LYS A 15 5.56 -14.13 -14.09
C LYS A 15 4.20 -13.98 -13.42
N ASP A 16 3.90 -14.81 -12.43
CA ASP A 16 2.62 -14.79 -11.72
C ASP A 16 2.42 -13.48 -10.94
N VAL A 17 3.46 -12.98 -10.27
CA VAL A 17 3.42 -11.71 -9.55
C VAL A 17 3.28 -10.53 -10.54
N ILE A 18 4.08 -10.51 -11.61
CA ILE A 18 4.01 -9.44 -12.62
C ILE A 18 2.62 -9.37 -13.25
N LEU A 19 2.06 -10.50 -13.68
CA LEU A 19 0.71 -10.54 -14.26
C LEU A 19 -0.36 -10.11 -13.27
N PHE A 20 -0.24 -10.53 -12.01
CA PHE A 20 -1.14 -10.11 -10.94
C PHE A 20 -1.09 -8.58 -10.74
N VAL A 21 0.11 -8.03 -10.57
CA VAL A 21 0.33 -6.58 -10.35
C VAL A 21 -0.17 -5.77 -11.54
N LEU A 22 0.14 -6.17 -12.77
CA LEU A 22 -0.33 -5.47 -13.96
C LEU A 22 -1.86 -5.50 -14.06
N LYS A 23 -2.48 -6.65 -13.79
CA LYS A 23 -3.95 -6.76 -13.79
C LYS A 23 -4.58 -5.84 -12.74
N MET A 24 -4.09 -5.86 -11.50
CA MET A 24 -4.62 -5.01 -10.42
C MET A 24 -4.36 -3.53 -10.71
N GLY A 25 -3.19 -3.19 -11.24
CA GLY A 25 -2.83 -1.84 -11.66
C GLY A 25 -3.75 -1.30 -12.74
N LEU A 26 -4.02 -2.08 -13.80
CA LEU A 26 -4.92 -1.67 -14.88
C LEU A 26 -6.37 -1.49 -14.40
N ILE A 27 -6.87 -2.40 -13.56
CA ILE A 27 -8.22 -2.26 -12.97
C ILE A 27 -8.28 -1.01 -12.09
N SER A 28 -7.27 -0.78 -11.26
CA SER A 28 -7.19 0.41 -10.40
C SER A 28 -7.13 1.69 -11.21
N LEU A 29 -6.38 1.69 -12.31
CA LEU A 29 -6.28 2.83 -13.22
C LEU A 29 -7.63 3.12 -13.86
N ALA A 30 -8.34 2.10 -14.35
CA ALA A 30 -9.66 2.26 -14.92
C ALA A 30 -10.66 2.83 -13.89
N ILE A 31 -10.74 2.25 -12.69
CA ILE A 31 -11.63 2.71 -11.62
C ILE A 31 -11.31 4.16 -11.26
N THR A 32 -10.04 4.47 -11.03
CA THR A 32 -9.63 5.80 -10.59
C THR A 32 -9.88 6.83 -11.68
N SER A 33 -9.50 6.55 -12.94
CA SER A 33 -9.73 7.45 -14.07
C SER A 33 -11.21 7.75 -14.27
N ILE A 34 -12.08 6.74 -14.19
CA ILE A 34 -13.53 6.93 -14.28
C ILE A 34 -14.01 7.81 -13.13
N LEU A 35 -13.61 7.51 -11.89
CA LEU A 35 -14.02 8.27 -10.72
C LEU A 35 -13.56 9.73 -10.81
N THR A 36 -12.30 9.96 -11.16
CA THR A 36 -11.71 11.30 -11.22
C THR A 36 -12.25 12.09 -12.39
N TRP A 37 -12.55 11.45 -13.53
CA TRP A 37 -13.18 12.13 -14.66
C TRP A 37 -14.56 12.67 -14.28
N ASN A 38 -15.37 11.86 -13.59
CA ASN A 38 -16.72 12.24 -13.20
C ASN A 38 -16.76 13.24 -12.03
N LEU A 39 -15.76 13.19 -11.14
CA LEU A 39 -15.72 13.99 -9.92
C LEU A 39 -14.65 15.11 -9.94
N TRP A 40 -14.05 15.39 -11.10
CA TRP A 40 -12.94 16.33 -11.23
C TRP A 40 -13.28 17.70 -10.64
N GLU A 41 -14.36 18.31 -11.15
CA GLU A 41 -14.82 19.63 -10.70
C GLU A 41 -15.16 19.64 -9.22
N THR A 42 -15.77 18.57 -8.71
CA THR A 42 -16.10 18.45 -7.29
C THR A 42 -14.83 18.48 -6.42
N PHE A 43 -13.82 17.69 -6.77
CA PHE A 43 -12.55 17.67 -6.04
C PHE A 43 -11.78 18.98 -6.17
N ASN A 44 -11.76 19.57 -7.37
CA ASN A 44 -11.09 20.84 -7.60
C ASN A 44 -11.72 21.96 -6.76
N ASN A 45 -13.04 22.07 -6.76
CA ASN A 45 -13.78 23.07 -5.99
C ASN A 45 -13.61 22.91 -4.47
N ILE A 46 -13.63 21.66 -3.95
CA ILE A 46 -13.36 21.39 -2.53
C ILE A 46 -11.96 21.87 -2.15
N ILE A 47 -10.95 21.56 -2.97
CA ILE A 47 -9.56 21.94 -2.70
C ILE A 47 -9.36 23.45 -2.85
N ALA A 48 -9.90 24.08 -3.90
CA ALA A 48 -9.84 25.52 -4.09
C ALA A 48 -10.50 26.28 -2.93
N SER A 49 -11.66 25.80 -2.47
CA SER A 49 -12.34 26.33 -1.28
C SER A 49 -11.47 26.17 -0.03
N TYR A 50 -10.84 25.01 0.17
CA TYR A 50 -9.89 24.79 1.26
C TYR A 50 -8.65 25.70 1.17
N LEU A 51 -8.20 26.08 -0.03
CA LEU A 51 -7.04 26.96 -0.21
C LEU A 51 -7.39 28.46 -0.16
N SER A 52 -8.67 28.82 -0.12
CA SER A 52 -9.15 30.21 -0.18
C SER A 52 -8.67 31.10 0.98
N TRP A 53 -8.27 30.52 2.12
CA TRP A 53 -7.68 31.28 3.23
C TRP A 53 -6.28 31.83 2.89
N ILE A 54 -5.64 31.31 1.83
CA ILE A 54 -4.33 31.77 1.37
C ILE A 54 -4.55 32.87 0.31
N PRO A 55 -3.97 34.07 0.47
CA PRO A 55 -4.24 35.23 -0.40
C PRO A 55 -3.56 35.14 -1.79
N TRP A 56 -3.21 33.94 -2.27
CA TRP A 56 -2.53 33.73 -3.55
C TRP A 56 -3.48 33.11 -4.57
N GLU A 57 -3.95 33.91 -5.53
CA GLU A 57 -4.93 33.49 -6.54
C GLU A 57 -4.47 32.29 -7.39
N TRP A 58 -3.18 32.27 -7.76
CA TRP A 58 -2.60 31.15 -8.52
C TRP A 58 -2.69 29.81 -7.77
N LEU A 59 -2.68 29.84 -6.43
CA LEU A 59 -2.77 28.65 -5.60
C LEU A 59 -4.21 28.11 -5.56
N GLN A 60 -5.20 29.01 -5.57
CA GLN A 60 -6.62 28.66 -5.61
C GLN A 60 -7.08 28.15 -6.99
N THR A 61 -6.32 28.48 -8.05
CA THR A 61 -6.59 28.05 -9.42
C THR A 61 -5.67 26.90 -9.84
N SER A 62 -4.49 27.20 -10.39
CA SER A 62 -3.54 26.19 -10.86
C SER A 62 -3.05 25.27 -9.73
N GLY A 63 -2.84 25.82 -8.54
CA GLY A 63 -2.45 25.04 -7.36
C GLY A 63 -3.50 24.01 -6.96
N ALA A 64 -4.79 24.38 -6.98
CA ALA A 64 -5.89 23.48 -6.72
C ALA A 64 -5.92 22.33 -7.74
N SER A 65 -5.73 22.62 -9.02
CA SER A 65 -5.66 21.59 -10.08
C SER A 65 -4.51 20.59 -9.87
N VAL A 66 -3.32 21.06 -9.49
CA VAL A 66 -2.18 20.20 -9.18
C VAL A 66 -2.45 19.34 -7.94
N ALA A 67 -3.08 19.92 -6.92
CA ALA A 67 -3.48 19.19 -5.72
C ALA A 67 -4.58 18.15 -6.02
N THR A 68 -5.56 18.45 -6.89
CA THR A 68 -6.56 17.50 -7.36
C THR A 68 -5.91 16.32 -8.08
N PHE A 69 -4.94 16.57 -8.94
CA PHE A 69 -4.18 15.50 -9.60
C PHE A 69 -3.40 14.64 -8.60
N SER A 70 -2.77 15.27 -7.60
CA SER A 70 -2.06 14.58 -6.53
C SER A 70 -3.01 13.69 -5.70
N PHE A 71 -4.22 14.19 -5.42
CA PHE A 71 -5.27 13.43 -4.74
C PHE A 71 -5.77 12.26 -5.58
N ALA A 72 -5.98 12.46 -6.88
CA ALA A 72 -6.31 11.39 -7.83
C ALA A 72 -5.26 10.28 -7.83
N TYR A 73 -3.97 10.64 -7.83
CA TYR A 73 -2.88 9.68 -7.71
C TYR A 73 -2.90 8.92 -6.38
N MET A 74 -3.19 9.58 -5.26
CA MET A 74 -3.34 8.88 -3.96
C MET A 74 -4.51 7.90 -3.97
N LEU A 75 -5.65 8.28 -4.55
CA LEU A 75 -6.79 7.37 -4.73
C LEU A 75 -6.40 6.15 -5.55
N PHE A 76 -5.64 6.34 -6.62
CA PHE A 76 -5.11 5.23 -7.41
C PHE A 76 -4.29 4.25 -6.55
N ILE A 77 -3.34 4.74 -5.74
CA ILE A 77 -2.54 3.88 -4.87
C ILE A 77 -3.40 3.16 -3.82
N ILE A 78 -4.39 3.84 -3.24
CA ILE A 78 -5.34 3.24 -2.29
C ILE A 78 -6.12 2.10 -2.94
N ILE A 79 -6.62 2.30 -4.17
CA ILE A 79 -7.36 1.28 -4.91
C ILE A 79 -6.45 0.09 -5.25
N VAL A 80 -5.21 0.33 -5.69
CA VAL A 80 -4.23 -0.76 -5.92
C VAL A 80 -4.00 -1.56 -4.64
N SER A 81 -3.85 -0.89 -3.49
CA SER A 81 -3.68 -1.56 -2.19
C SER A 81 -4.90 -2.38 -1.81
N LEU A 82 -6.10 -1.86 -2.04
CA LEU A 82 -7.36 -2.54 -1.76
C LEU A 82 -7.55 -3.78 -2.64
N LEU A 83 -7.38 -3.64 -3.95
CA LEU A 83 -7.49 -4.78 -4.87
C LEU A 83 -6.42 -5.83 -4.58
N THR A 84 -5.20 -5.40 -4.26
CA THR A 84 -4.14 -6.33 -3.84
C THR A 84 -4.56 -7.12 -2.60
N SER A 85 -5.03 -6.45 -1.55
CA SER A 85 -5.51 -7.07 -0.31
C SER A 85 -6.62 -8.12 -0.59
N LEU A 86 -7.55 -7.80 -1.48
CA LEU A 86 -8.68 -8.66 -1.82
C LEU A 86 -8.33 -9.88 -2.67
N TYR A 87 -7.36 -9.77 -3.57
CA TYR A 87 -7.11 -10.78 -4.60
C TYR A 87 -5.79 -11.53 -4.47
N SER A 88 -4.90 -11.13 -3.55
CA SER A 88 -3.55 -11.70 -3.42
C SER A 88 -3.51 -13.11 -2.84
N GLU A 89 -4.58 -13.61 -2.21
CA GLU A 89 -4.54 -14.88 -1.46
C GLU A 89 -3.97 -16.04 -2.29
N LYS A 90 -4.51 -16.28 -3.49
CA LYS A 90 -4.05 -17.38 -4.36
C LYS A 90 -2.57 -17.24 -4.72
N LEU A 91 -2.12 -16.02 -4.96
CA LEU A 91 -0.72 -15.73 -5.27
C LEU A 91 0.18 -16.04 -4.05
N LEU A 92 -0.21 -15.59 -2.86
CA LEU A 92 0.54 -15.82 -1.63
C LEU A 92 0.64 -17.31 -1.29
N ILE A 93 -0.45 -18.07 -1.45
CA ILE A 93 -0.45 -19.53 -1.26
C ILE A 93 0.51 -20.21 -2.25
N ALA A 94 0.50 -19.80 -3.53
CA ALA A 94 1.40 -20.36 -4.54
C ALA A 94 2.88 -20.09 -4.20
N LEU A 95 3.20 -18.86 -3.79
CA LEU A 95 4.56 -18.49 -3.36
C LEU A 95 5.00 -19.23 -2.09
N ALA A 96 4.10 -19.39 -1.11
CA ALA A 96 4.38 -20.15 0.10
C ALA A 96 4.68 -21.62 -0.22
N LYS A 97 3.83 -22.29 -1.01
CA LYS A 97 4.06 -23.69 -1.44
C LYS A 97 5.40 -23.88 -2.15
N LYS A 98 5.83 -22.91 -2.95
CA LYS A 98 7.11 -22.95 -3.67
C LYS A 98 8.33 -22.82 -2.74
N ARG A 99 8.25 -21.99 -1.70
CA ARG A 99 9.40 -21.61 -0.86
C ARG A 99 9.43 -22.30 0.51
N TYR A 100 8.27 -22.73 0.99
CA TYR A 100 8.01 -23.31 2.32
C TYR A 100 6.97 -24.45 2.19
N PRO A 101 7.28 -25.54 1.46
CA PRO A 101 6.31 -26.59 1.15
C PRO A 101 5.74 -27.29 2.39
N ASP A 102 6.49 -27.31 3.49
CA ASP A 102 6.11 -27.98 4.73
C ASP A 102 5.17 -27.16 5.62
N ILE A 103 4.93 -25.89 5.29
CA ILE A 103 4.07 -25.01 6.08
C ILE A 103 2.63 -25.08 5.53
N PRO A 104 1.65 -25.52 6.33
CA PRO A 104 0.26 -25.59 5.90
C PRO A 104 -0.37 -24.20 5.79
N VAL A 105 -1.32 -24.07 4.86
CA VAL A 105 -2.27 -22.95 4.85
C VAL A 105 -3.33 -23.26 5.89
N VAL A 106 -3.52 -22.36 6.86
CA VAL A 106 -4.38 -22.60 8.03
C VAL A 106 -5.69 -21.82 8.00
N GLY A 107 -5.85 -20.90 7.04
CA GLY A 107 -7.05 -20.07 6.92
C GLY A 107 -7.14 -19.31 5.61
N THR A 108 -8.08 -18.39 5.55
CA THR A 108 -8.36 -17.46 4.44
C THR A 108 -8.64 -16.07 5.04
N ALA A 109 -8.30 -15.01 4.31
CA ALA A 109 -8.59 -13.66 4.76
C ALA A 109 -10.08 -13.35 4.58
N ASP A 110 -10.77 -12.97 5.66
CA ASP A 110 -12.13 -12.44 5.54
C ASP A 110 -12.14 -11.11 4.77
N ILE A 111 -12.89 -11.10 3.66
CA ILE A 111 -12.99 -9.97 2.72
C ILE A 111 -13.41 -8.68 3.42
N THR A 112 -14.40 -8.77 4.32
CA THR A 112 -14.94 -7.59 5.02
C THR A 112 -13.85 -6.95 5.89
N THR A 113 -13.10 -7.79 6.59
CA THR A 113 -12.00 -7.35 7.46
C THR A 113 -10.85 -6.77 6.64
N SER A 114 -10.48 -7.38 5.50
CA SER A 114 -9.47 -6.83 4.58
C SER A 114 -9.86 -5.45 4.05
N ILE A 115 -11.13 -5.26 3.65
CA ILE A 115 -11.65 -3.94 3.23
C ILE A 115 -11.57 -2.94 4.38
N LEU A 116 -12.07 -3.31 5.56
CA LEU A 116 -12.13 -2.40 6.72
C LEU A 116 -10.73 -1.98 7.17
N LEU A 117 -9.77 -2.91 7.22
CA LEU A 117 -8.40 -2.61 7.58
C LEU A 117 -7.71 -1.73 6.54
N THR A 118 -7.92 -2.00 5.24
CA THR A 118 -7.37 -1.18 4.16
C THR A 118 -7.96 0.22 4.19
N LEU A 119 -9.27 0.36 4.36
CA LEU A 119 -9.93 1.65 4.46
C LEU A 119 -9.46 2.43 5.70
N LYS A 120 -9.38 1.76 6.86
CA LYS A 120 -8.83 2.37 8.08
C LYS A 120 -7.40 2.85 7.88
N ALA A 121 -6.54 2.04 7.26
CA ALA A 121 -5.16 2.42 6.96
C ALA A 121 -5.10 3.61 6.00
N SER A 122 -5.99 3.65 5.01
CA SER A 122 -6.13 4.75 4.04
C SER A 122 -6.57 6.05 4.71
N ILE A 123 -7.56 6.01 5.59
CA ILE A 123 -8.00 7.18 6.36
C ILE A 123 -6.88 7.70 7.26
N VAL A 124 -6.20 6.80 7.99
CA VAL A 124 -5.06 7.20 8.84
C VAL A 124 -3.93 7.79 8.00
N PHE A 125 -3.63 7.21 6.85
CA PHE A 125 -2.65 7.75 5.90
C PHE A 125 -3.02 9.18 5.46
N LEU A 126 -4.27 9.41 5.02
CA LEU A 126 -4.73 10.71 4.55
C LEU A 126 -4.71 11.75 5.67
N LEU A 127 -5.17 11.41 6.88
CA LEU A 127 -5.12 12.30 8.04
C LEU A 127 -3.69 12.69 8.38
N LEU A 128 -2.78 11.71 8.47
CA LEU A 128 -1.37 11.99 8.75
C LEU A 128 -0.75 12.81 7.62
N PHE A 129 -1.08 12.54 6.36
CA PHE A 129 -0.60 13.31 5.22
C PHE A 129 -0.99 14.78 5.33
N VAL A 130 -2.27 15.08 5.60
CA VAL A 130 -2.76 16.46 5.76
C VAL A 130 -2.08 17.16 6.94
N ILE A 131 -2.00 16.50 8.10
CA ILE A 131 -1.36 17.05 9.31
C ILE A 131 0.12 17.33 9.09
N THR A 132 0.81 16.46 8.35
CA THR A 132 2.25 16.56 8.14
C THR A 132 2.65 17.29 6.85
N LEU A 133 1.67 17.82 6.10
CA LEU A 133 1.88 18.52 4.83
C LEU A 133 2.99 19.59 4.92
N PRO A 134 3.05 20.47 5.95
CA PRO A 134 4.13 21.46 6.05
C PRO A 134 5.52 20.83 6.19
N LEU A 135 5.61 19.70 6.89
CA LEU A 135 6.88 19.00 7.11
C LEU A 135 7.39 18.30 5.85
N LEU A 136 6.51 17.98 4.90
CA LEU A 136 6.90 17.35 3.62
C LEU A 136 7.76 18.27 2.75
N PHE A 137 7.67 19.59 2.95
CA PHE A 137 8.49 20.58 2.24
C PHE A 137 9.92 20.69 2.77
N ILE A 138 10.23 20.09 3.93
CA ILE A 138 11.60 20.06 4.46
C ILE A 138 12.42 19.06 3.63
N PRO A 139 13.49 19.48 2.93
CA PRO A 139 14.30 18.58 2.12
C PRO A 139 14.85 17.41 2.94
N MET A 140 14.97 16.23 2.32
CA MET A 140 15.32 14.94 2.94
C MET A 140 14.36 14.43 4.03
N PHE A 141 13.99 15.26 5.02
CA PHE A 141 13.06 14.88 6.09
C PHE A 141 11.67 14.55 5.54
N GLY A 142 11.14 15.41 4.66
CA GLY A 142 9.88 15.18 3.99
C GLY A 142 9.86 13.90 3.16
N GLN A 143 11.01 13.51 2.60
CA GLN A 143 11.15 12.25 1.87
C GLN A 143 11.03 11.05 2.82
N VAL A 144 11.75 11.06 3.94
CA VAL A 144 11.61 9.99 4.96
C VAL A 144 10.19 9.95 5.53
N LEU A 145 9.56 11.11 5.71
CA LEU A 145 8.20 11.21 6.21
C LEU A 145 7.18 10.62 5.22
N ILE A 146 7.24 10.96 3.93
CA ILE A 146 6.32 10.39 2.94
C ILE A 146 6.51 8.87 2.81
N LEU A 147 7.75 8.37 2.89
CA LEU A 147 8.03 6.93 2.93
C LEU A 147 7.37 6.26 4.14
N TYR A 148 7.46 6.90 5.31
CA TYR A 148 6.78 6.43 6.51
C TYR A 148 5.27 6.42 6.35
N LEU A 149 4.67 7.47 5.76
CA LEU A 149 3.23 7.54 5.49
C LEU A 149 2.79 6.39 4.57
N TRP A 150 3.50 6.15 3.47
CA TRP A 150 3.22 4.99 2.61
C TRP A 150 3.29 3.67 3.36
N SER A 151 4.24 3.50 4.29
CA SER A 151 4.29 2.31 5.14
C SER A 151 3.05 2.17 6.04
N VAL A 152 2.40 3.28 6.44
CA VAL A 152 1.16 3.25 7.24
C VAL A 152 0.02 2.66 6.42
N LEU A 153 -0.10 3.04 5.15
CA LEU A 153 -1.09 2.48 4.24
C LEU A 153 -0.93 0.96 4.10
N LEU A 154 0.32 0.48 3.94
CA LEU A 154 0.58 -0.92 3.64
C LEU A 154 0.53 -1.84 4.87
N LYS A 155 0.99 -1.37 6.04
CA LYS A 155 1.37 -2.26 7.15
C LYS A 155 0.21 -3.11 7.70
N GLU A 156 -0.82 -2.51 8.31
CA GLU A 156 -1.86 -3.30 9.00
C GLU A 156 -2.67 -4.23 8.08
N PRO A 157 -3.09 -3.81 6.86
CA PRO A 157 -3.75 -4.72 5.91
C PRO A 157 -2.85 -5.92 5.57
N THR A 158 -1.57 -5.65 5.26
CA THR A 158 -0.59 -6.71 4.97
C THR A 158 -0.40 -7.69 6.13
N ILE A 159 -0.35 -7.21 7.39
CA ILE A 159 -0.25 -8.12 8.55
C ILE A 159 -1.45 -9.05 8.61
N TYR A 160 -2.65 -8.52 8.35
CA TYR A 160 -3.87 -9.30 8.39
C TYR A 160 -3.94 -10.30 7.24
N ASP A 161 -3.78 -9.85 6.00
CA ASP A 161 -3.94 -10.68 4.80
C ASP A 161 -2.96 -11.85 4.80
N VAL A 162 -1.69 -11.61 5.15
CA VAL A 162 -0.68 -12.68 5.24
C VAL A 162 -0.87 -13.51 6.51
N GLY A 163 -1.18 -12.87 7.63
CA GLY A 163 -1.36 -13.56 8.92
C GLY A 163 -2.54 -14.52 8.91
N ALA A 164 -3.65 -14.17 8.28
CA ALA A 164 -4.85 -15.00 8.18
C ALA A 164 -4.61 -16.33 7.44
N LEU A 165 -3.61 -16.38 6.55
CA LEU A 165 -3.28 -17.59 5.78
C LEU A 165 -2.36 -18.56 6.53
N PHE A 166 -1.49 -18.04 7.40
CA PHE A 166 -0.35 -18.81 7.93
C PHE A 166 -0.23 -18.80 9.46
N ILE A 167 -1.03 -18.02 10.18
CA ILE A 167 -0.94 -17.91 11.65
C ILE A 167 -2.31 -18.13 12.29
N ASN A 168 -2.46 -19.25 13.00
CA ASN A 168 -3.66 -19.52 13.82
C ASN A 168 -3.66 -18.74 15.16
N GLU A 169 -2.49 -18.52 15.76
CA GLU A 169 -2.40 -17.94 17.09
C GLU A 169 -2.11 -16.43 17.08
N LYS A 170 -3.04 -15.64 17.65
CA LYS A 170 -2.88 -14.17 17.79
C LYS A 170 -1.61 -13.77 18.57
N LYS A 171 -1.13 -14.61 19.51
CA LYS A 171 0.08 -14.36 20.30
C LYS A 171 1.34 -14.44 19.43
N THR A 172 1.42 -15.46 18.57
CA THR A 172 2.47 -15.64 17.57
C THR A 172 2.51 -14.47 16.59
N LEU A 173 1.34 -14.02 16.11
CA LEU A 173 1.25 -12.84 15.24
C LEU A 173 1.82 -11.59 15.90
N ARG A 174 1.49 -11.33 17.18
CA ARG A 174 2.02 -10.18 17.94
C ARG A 174 3.54 -10.21 18.05
N GLY A 175 4.15 -11.38 18.26
CA GLY A 175 5.61 -11.53 18.30
C GLY A 175 6.28 -11.12 16.99
N LYS A 176 5.68 -11.51 15.86
CA LYS A 176 6.20 -11.22 14.51
C LYS A 176 5.95 -9.78 14.04
N LYS A 177 5.09 -9.00 14.73
CA LYS A 177 4.78 -7.59 14.38
C LYS A 177 5.96 -6.60 14.55
N LYS A 178 7.03 -6.93 15.30
CA LYS A 178 8.07 -5.94 15.65
C LYS A 178 8.82 -5.35 14.44
N LYS A 179 9.06 -6.13 13.38
CA LYS A 179 9.82 -5.70 12.20
C LYS A 179 8.94 -5.26 11.02
N THR A 180 7.63 -5.39 11.13
CA THR A 180 6.70 -5.19 10.00
C THR A 180 6.66 -3.75 9.51
N ARG A 181 6.88 -2.76 10.39
CA ARG A 181 6.99 -1.35 9.98
C ARG A 181 8.16 -1.13 9.03
N VAL A 182 9.34 -1.66 9.37
CA VAL A 182 10.54 -1.54 8.52
C VAL A 182 10.35 -2.25 7.19
N LEU A 183 9.73 -3.44 7.19
CA LEU A 183 9.40 -4.15 5.95
C LEU A 183 8.41 -3.38 5.08
N ALA A 184 7.38 -2.77 5.68
CA ALA A 184 6.45 -1.92 4.95
C ALA A 184 7.12 -0.66 4.39
N MET A 185 8.09 -0.08 5.10
CA MET A 185 8.91 1.02 4.58
C MET A 185 9.80 0.58 3.42
N ILE A 186 10.42 -0.61 3.49
CA ILE A 186 11.18 -1.17 2.37
C ILE A 186 10.27 -1.36 1.16
N ALA A 187 9.05 -1.89 1.36
CA ALA A 187 8.10 -2.05 0.28
C ALA A 187 7.66 -0.71 -0.32
N ALA A 188 7.45 0.29 0.53
CA ALA A 188 7.05 1.63 0.14
C ALA A 188 8.10 2.38 -0.68
N LEU A 189 9.37 1.93 -0.73
CA LEU A 189 10.38 2.51 -1.62
C LEU A 189 9.95 2.48 -3.09
N PHE A 190 9.14 1.50 -3.47
CA PHE A 190 8.60 1.40 -4.83
C PHE A 190 7.70 2.58 -5.21
N ASN A 191 7.10 3.27 -4.24
CA ASN A 191 6.25 4.44 -4.49
C ASN A 191 7.02 5.66 -5.00
N TYR A 192 8.36 5.67 -4.90
CA TYR A 192 9.18 6.73 -5.51
C TYR A 192 9.29 6.61 -7.02
N ILE A 193 8.97 5.45 -7.59
CA ILE A 193 9.07 5.20 -9.03
C ILE A 193 7.63 5.05 -9.56
N PRO A 194 7.09 6.01 -10.33
CA PRO A 194 5.66 6.07 -10.69
C PRO A 194 5.07 4.84 -11.39
N LEU A 195 5.89 4.02 -12.06
CA LEU A 195 5.44 2.78 -12.71
C LEU A 195 5.66 1.53 -11.84
N VAL A 196 6.52 1.62 -10.83
CA VAL A 196 6.83 0.51 -9.92
C VAL A 196 6.00 0.61 -8.64
N ASN A 197 5.42 1.77 -8.34
CA ASN A 197 4.50 1.98 -7.21
C ASN A 197 3.40 0.91 -7.07
N ILE A 198 2.86 0.40 -8.18
CA ILE A 198 1.80 -0.62 -8.19
C ILE A 198 2.27 -1.96 -7.61
N PHE A 199 3.58 -2.19 -7.58
CA PHE A 199 4.18 -3.36 -6.95
C PHE A 199 4.26 -3.22 -5.43
N ALA A 200 4.19 -2.02 -4.85
CA ALA A 200 4.45 -1.79 -3.43
C ALA A 200 3.53 -2.62 -2.50
N PRO A 201 2.20 -2.73 -2.73
CA PRO A 201 1.33 -3.52 -1.86
C PRO A 201 1.64 -5.02 -1.92
N VAL A 202 1.84 -5.56 -3.13
CA VAL A 202 2.17 -6.98 -3.30
C VAL A 202 3.56 -7.28 -2.72
N PHE A 203 4.52 -6.38 -2.92
CA PHE A 203 5.85 -6.55 -2.37
C PHE A 203 5.85 -6.56 -0.84
N ALA A 204 5.02 -5.72 -0.21
CA ALA A 204 4.81 -5.75 1.23
C ALA A 204 4.30 -7.12 1.69
N GLN A 205 3.30 -7.69 1.00
CA GLN A 205 2.77 -9.02 1.32
C GLN A 205 3.82 -10.12 1.15
N ILE A 206 4.65 -10.08 0.09
CA ILE A 206 5.72 -11.06 -0.13
C ILE A 206 6.82 -10.94 0.95
N LEU A 207 7.21 -9.70 1.31
CA LEU A 207 8.16 -9.46 2.40
C LEU A 207 7.64 -10.00 3.73
N PHE A 208 6.35 -9.81 4.01
CA PHE A 208 5.72 -10.27 5.24
C PHE A 208 5.56 -11.78 5.25
N LEU A 209 5.24 -12.40 4.11
CA LEU A 209 5.19 -13.84 3.96
C LEU A 209 6.54 -14.46 4.32
N HIS A 210 7.64 -13.96 3.76
CA HIS A 210 8.97 -14.47 4.11
C HIS A 210 9.41 -14.14 5.53
N HIS A 211 9.00 -13.00 6.07
CA HIS A 211 9.27 -12.66 7.47
C HIS A 211 8.51 -13.58 8.44
N ILE A 212 7.25 -13.89 8.13
CA ILE A 212 6.41 -14.76 8.95
C ILE A 212 6.88 -16.21 8.85
N LEU A 213 7.09 -16.72 7.63
CA LEU A 213 7.41 -18.14 7.39
C LEU A 213 8.90 -18.46 7.56
N GLY A 214 9.79 -17.48 7.37
CA GLY A 214 11.23 -17.67 7.45
C GLY A 214 11.78 -17.78 8.88
N GLU A 215 11.01 -17.35 9.89
CA GLU A 215 11.38 -17.47 11.31
C GLU A 215 10.93 -18.83 11.94
N GLU A 216 10.25 -19.71 11.19
CA GLU A 216 9.79 -21.04 11.67
C GLU A 216 10.75 -22.19 11.30
N LYS A 217 12.02 -21.90 11.05
CA LYS A 217 13.10 -22.90 10.92
C LYS A 217 14.10 -22.78 12.04
#